data_AF-A0A2K9BZ85-F1
#
_entry.id   AF-A0A2K9BZ85-F1
#
_cell.length_a   1.000
_cell.length_b   1.000
_cell.length_c   1.000
_cell.angle_alpha   90.00
_cell.angle_beta   90.00
_cell.angle_gamma   90.00
#
_symmetry.space_group_name_H-M   'P 1'
#
loop_
_entity.id
_entity.type
_entity.pdbx_description
1 polymer ?
#
loop_
_entity_poly.entity_id
_entity_poly.type
_entity_poly.pdbx_seq_one_letter_code
_entity_poly.pdbx_strand_id
1 'polypeptide(L)'
;MDKEQLKINIQKLKKVATYLKQADKIDDKIAEIVQVMIKIIDQTIIYDNSLIFVMNAHLKKTSRVLELDINRVKDETFGIKQIHETLFLIKTIIAILLTKFNIFDFYIYSEIKASLFFYINLSLKEKFYDSRNVFFTINEPEYHLQNQIFKTLYSTFDKLTYINHYLVQRYDLKKINDDVNYRFINDFVKLSIPLFKNKAAELRFIDYIRKLYKSSAFHYIRKLRNNLEHSFTNPESQYNIAMEIELVFILAARTLFEIISDFKTDDKIYSLINKKVTK
;
A
#
# COMPACT_ATOMS: atom_id res chain seq x y z
N MET A 1 15.58 11.06 7.27
CA MET A 1 16.46 10.49 6.24
C MET A 1 17.14 11.63 5.52
N ASP A 2 18.44 11.55 5.30
CA ASP A 2 19.19 12.53 4.48
C ASP A 2 19.27 12.08 3.01
N LYS A 3 19.80 12.96 2.15
CA LYS A 3 19.99 12.69 0.71
C LYS A 3 20.87 11.50 0.41
N GLU A 4 21.88 11.26 1.24
CA GLU A 4 22.84 10.19 1.02
C GLU A 4 22.20 8.82 1.28
N GLN A 5 21.44 8.69 2.36
CA GLN A 5 20.69 7.48 2.67
C GLN A 5 19.62 7.18 1.61
N LEU A 6 18.95 8.20 1.07
CA LEU A 6 18.01 8.01 -0.04
C LEU A 6 18.72 7.48 -1.30
N LYS A 7 19.89 8.04 -1.63
CA LYS A 7 20.70 7.59 -2.77
C LYS A 7 21.15 6.12 -2.62
N ILE A 8 21.57 5.73 -1.41
CA ILE A 8 21.90 4.33 -1.07
C ILE A 8 20.66 3.44 -1.27
N ASN A 9 19.49 3.87 -0.81
CA ASN A 9 18.25 3.11 -0.97
C ASN A 9 17.87 2.94 -2.46
N ILE A 10 17.98 4.00 -3.27
CA ILE A 10 17.75 3.93 -4.72
C ILE A 10 18.70 2.91 -5.38
N GLN A 11 19.99 2.91 -5.01
CA GLN A 11 20.94 1.94 -5.56
C GLN A 11 20.59 0.49 -5.16
N LYS A 12 20.17 0.27 -3.91
CA LYS A 12 19.69 -1.05 -3.45
C LYS A 12 18.46 -1.49 -4.24
N LEU A 13 17.47 -0.60 -4.41
CA LEU A 13 16.28 -0.87 -5.20
C LEU A 13 16.61 -1.23 -6.65
N LYS A 14 17.53 -0.49 -7.29
CA LYS A 14 18.00 -0.82 -8.66
C LYS A 14 18.61 -2.21 -8.73
N LYS A 15 19.47 -2.59 -7.78
CA LYS A 15 20.05 -3.95 -7.72
C LYS A 15 18.98 -5.03 -7.59
N VAL A 16 18.01 -4.83 -6.67
CA VAL A 16 16.90 -5.77 -6.48
C VAL A 16 16.03 -5.88 -7.74
N ALA A 17 15.67 -4.75 -8.35
CA ALA A 17 14.87 -4.73 -9.58
C ALA A 17 15.57 -5.46 -10.73
N THR A 18 16.87 -5.24 -10.92
CA THR A 18 17.67 -5.94 -11.95
C THR A 18 17.70 -7.44 -11.69
N TYR A 19 17.98 -7.85 -10.45
CA TYR A 19 18.00 -9.26 -10.07
C TYR A 19 16.65 -9.95 -10.35
N LEU A 20 15.54 -9.36 -9.89
CA LEU A 20 14.20 -9.95 -10.06
C LEU A 20 13.77 -10.05 -11.53
N LYS A 21 14.18 -9.11 -12.38
CA LYS A 21 13.93 -9.16 -13.82
C LYS A 21 14.62 -10.37 -14.47
N GLN A 22 15.84 -10.67 -14.04
CA GLN A 22 16.68 -11.73 -14.62
C GLN A 22 16.44 -13.11 -14.01
N ALA A 23 16.03 -13.20 -12.75
CA ALA A 23 15.86 -14.47 -12.05
C ALA A 23 14.60 -15.21 -12.51
N ASP A 24 14.70 -16.50 -12.82
CA ASP A 24 13.53 -17.34 -13.15
C ASP A 24 12.80 -17.85 -11.90
N LYS A 25 13.55 -18.09 -10.82
CA LYS A 25 13.05 -18.50 -9.50
C LYS A 25 13.79 -17.75 -8.40
N ILE A 26 13.10 -17.50 -7.29
CA ILE A 26 13.65 -16.76 -6.15
C ILE A 26 13.28 -17.36 -4.80
N ASP A 27 12.77 -18.60 -4.74
CA ASP A 27 12.14 -19.18 -3.55
C ASP A 27 12.99 -19.01 -2.28
N ASP A 28 14.29 -19.32 -2.35
CA ASP A 28 15.24 -19.20 -1.23
C ASP A 28 15.59 -17.75 -0.84
N LYS A 29 15.21 -16.78 -1.69
CA LYS A 29 15.52 -15.35 -1.55
C LYS A 29 14.30 -14.48 -1.29
N ILE A 30 13.07 -15.01 -1.41
CA ILE A 30 11.83 -14.24 -1.19
C ILE A 30 11.85 -13.54 0.16
N ALA A 31 12.17 -14.28 1.23
CA ALA A 31 12.18 -13.74 2.58
C ALA A 31 13.18 -12.57 2.73
N GLU A 32 14.39 -12.73 2.20
CA GLU A 32 15.43 -11.69 2.22
C GLU A 32 14.98 -10.43 1.46
N ILE A 33 14.44 -10.61 0.25
CA ILE A 33 13.98 -9.51 -0.60
C ILE A 33 12.81 -8.77 0.05
N VAL A 34 11.82 -9.50 0.58
CA VAL A 34 10.68 -8.91 1.29
C VAL A 34 11.16 -8.12 2.51
N GLN A 35 12.12 -8.63 3.29
CA GLN A 35 12.69 -7.90 4.43
C GLN A 35 13.43 -6.62 4.00
N VAL A 36 14.20 -6.67 2.91
CA VAL A 36 14.84 -5.47 2.33
C VAL A 36 13.78 -4.45 1.92
N MET A 37 12.71 -4.89 1.27
CA MET A 37 11.62 -4.02 0.85
C MET A 37 10.89 -3.39 2.03
N ILE A 38 10.54 -4.19 3.04
CA ILE A 38 9.94 -3.69 4.30
C ILE A 38 10.83 -2.61 4.90
N LYS A 39 12.13 -2.87 5.07
CA LYS A 39 13.05 -1.91 5.67
C LYS A 39 13.11 -0.60 4.88
N ILE A 40 13.20 -0.67 3.55
CA ILE A 40 13.25 0.53 2.70
C ILE A 40 11.93 1.29 2.76
N ILE A 41 10.78 0.62 2.65
CA ILE A 41 9.45 1.27 2.72
C ILE A 41 9.26 1.92 4.09
N ASP A 42 9.56 1.20 5.17
CA ASP A 42 9.39 1.71 6.53
C ASP A 42 10.26 2.96 6.75
N GLN A 43 11.53 2.91 6.32
CA GLN A 43 12.46 4.04 6.45
C GLN A 43 12.09 5.23 5.58
N THR A 44 11.60 5.01 4.35
CA THR A 44 11.39 6.09 3.37
C THR A 44 9.97 6.66 3.37
N ILE A 45 8.97 5.86 3.74
CA ILE A 45 7.54 6.19 3.61
C ILE A 45 6.83 6.22 4.97
N ILE A 46 7.10 5.27 5.87
CA ILE A 46 6.37 5.16 7.14
C ILE A 46 6.92 6.10 8.21
N TYR A 47 8.24 6.13 8.40
CA TYR A 47 8.88 6.89 9.47
C TYR A 47 9.37 8.28 9.04
N ASP A 48 9.59 8.50 7.74
CA ASP A 48 10.12 9.75 7.22
C ASP A 48 9.02 10.61 6.58
N ASN A 49 8.86 11.83 7.09
CA ASN A 49 7.84 12.76 6.59
C ASN A 49 8.30 13.56 5.36
N SER A 50 9.59 13.57 5.03
CA SER A 50 10.18 14.48 4.04
C SER A 50 9.69 14.17 2.63
N LEU A 51 9.52 12.87 2.30
CA LEU A 51 8.94 12.46 1.02
C LEU A 51 7.51 13.02 0.88
N ILE A 52 6.68 12.82 1.90
CA ILE A 52 5.28 13.27 1.90
C ILE A 52 5.18 14.79 1.94
N PHE A 53 6.09 15.47 2.65
CA PHE A 53 6.18 16.93 2.66
C PHE A 53 6.38 17.47 1.25
N VAL A 54 7.32 16.92 0.48
CA VAL A 54 7.59 17.36 -0.89
C VAL A 54 6.45 16.98 -1.84
N MET A 55 5.84 15.79 -1.71
CA MET A 55 4.66 15.42 -2.48
C MET A 55 3.49 16.37 -2.23
N ASN A 56 3.18 16.67 -0.97
CA ASN A 56 2.12 17.60 -0.58
C ASN A 56 2.40 19.01 -1.11
N ALA A 57 3.65 19.48 -1.04
CA ALA A 57 4.04 20.76 -1.62
C ALA A 57 3.89 20.79 -3.16
N HIS A 58 4.14 19.67 -3.84
CA HIS A 58 3.93 19.55 -5.28
C HIS A 58 2.43 19.55 -5.64
N LEU A 59 1.61 18.81 -4.89
CA LEU A 59 0.16 18.76 -5.07
C LEU A 59 -0.52 20.12 -4.83
N LYS A 60 -0.04 20.89 -3.86
CA LYS A 60 -0.51 22.27 -3.62
C LYS A 60 -0.26 23.20 -4.81
N LYS A 61 0.81 22.97 -5.59
CA LYS A 61 1.09 23.75 -6.81
C LYS A 61 0.11 23.47 -7.95
N THR A 62 -0.59 22.33 -7.91
CA THR A 62 -1.61 21.95 -8.89
C THR A 62 -3.03 22.25 -8.38
N SER A 63 -3.18 23.24 -7.49
CA SER A 63 -4.47 23.67 -6.92
C SER A 63 -5.23 22.61 -6.11
N ARG A 64 -4.57 21.51 -5.72
CA ARG A 64 -5.10 20.54 -4.75
C ARG A 64 -4.50 20.79 -3.37
N VAL A 65 -5.21 21.57 -2.56
CA VAL A 65 -4.79 21.84 -1.19
C VAL A 65 -5.37 20.78 -0.27
N LEU A 66 -4.49 19.93 0.27
CA LEU A 66 -4.82 19.09 1.41
C LEU A 66 -4.51 19.86 2.69
N GLU A 67 -5.47 19.90 3.62
CA GLU A 67 -5.27 20.45 4.96
C GLU A 67 -4.37 19.53 5.79
N LEU A 68 -3.10 19.41 5.45
CA LEU A 68 -2.11 18.61 6.16
C LEU A 68 -0.99 19.51 6.62
N ASP A 69 -0.82 19.57 7.95
CA ASP A 69 0.38 20.08 8.55
C ASP A 69 1.39 18.94 8.66
N ILE A 70 2.47 19.03 7.89
CA ILE A 70 3.53 18.04 7.86
C ILE A 70 4.78 18.74 8.35
N ASN A 71 5.16 18.45 9.59
CA ASN A 71 6.38 18.98 10.18
C ASN A 71 7.56 18.58 9.29
N ARG A 72 8.28 19.59 8.78
CA ARG A 72 9.51 19.40 8.03
C ARG A 72 10.57 18.85 8.98
N VAL A 73 11.02 17.62 8.75
CA VAL A 73 11.97 16.95 9.66
C VAL A 73 13.41 17.39 9.38
N LYS A 74 13.75 17.82 8.16
CA LYS A 74 15.10 18.29 7.77
C LYS A 74 15.08 19.35 6.66
N ASP A 75 16.10 20.21 6.65
CA ASP A 75 16.29 21.27 5.65
C ASP A 75 16.71 20.76 4.25
N GLU A 76 17.17 19.52 4.14
CA GLU A 76 17.52 18.93 2.86
C GLU A 76 16.27 18.56 2.05
N THR A 77 15.92 19.40 1.07
CA THR A 77 14.82 19.11 0.16
C THR A 77 15.22 18.03 -0.85
N PHE A 78 14.57 16.86 -0.79
CA PHE A 78 14.61 15.88 -1.86
C PHE A 78 14.00 16.48 -3.14
N GLY A 79 14.60 16.19 -4.29
CA GLY A 79 14.01 16.59 -5.58
C GLY A 79 12.80 15.72 -5.90
N ILE A 80 11.76 16.30 -6.49
CA ILE A 80 10.56 15.55 -6.90
C ILE A 80 10.87 14.39 -7.86
N LYS A 81 11.97 14.50 -8.63
CA LYS A 81 12.47 13.44 -9.51
C LYS A 81 12.97 12.23 -8.72
N GLN A 82 13.66 12.46 -7.60
CA GLN A 82 14.19 11.38 -6.74
C GLN A 82 13.06 10.66 -6.01
N ILE A 83 12.02 11.40 -5.61
CA ILE A 83 10.82 10.84 -4.99
C ILE A 83 10.11 9.92 -5.97
N HIS A 84 9.81 10.42 -7.18
CA HIS A 84 9.19 9.60 -8.22
C HIS A 84 10.05 8.38 -8.57
N GLU A 85 11.36 8.53 -8.76
CA GLU A 85 12.25 7.37 -9.02
C GLU A 85 12.18 6.34 -7.89
N THR A 86 12.10 6.78 -6.64
CA THR A 86 12.00 5.89 -5.47
C THR A 86 10.67 5.14 -5.47
N LEU A 87 9.55 5.85 -5.61
CA LEU A 87 8.21 5.26 -5.63
C LEU A 87 8.07 4.28 -6.82
N PHE A 88 8.48 4.70 -8.01
CA PHE A 88 8.45 3.90 -9.22
C PHE A 88 9.27 2.60 -9.10
N LEU A 89 10.48 2.66 -8.53
CA LEU A 89 11.31 1.47 -8.30
C LEU A 89 10.67 0.52 -7.28
N ILE A 90 10.13 1.05 -6.17
CA ILE A 90 9.44 0.23 -5.17
C ILE A 90 8.21 -0.43 -5.79
N LYS A 91 7.37 0.33 -6.51
CA LYS A 91 6.21 -0.15 -7.26
C LYS A 91 6.62 -1.27 -8.23
N THR A 92 7.67 -1.06 -9.01
CA THR A 92 8.17 -2.04 -9.99
C THR A 92 8.60 -3.36 -9.31
N ILE A 93 9.34 -3.28 -8.21
CA ILE A 93 9.76 -4.48 -7.47
C ILE A 93 8.56 -5.25 -6.93
N ILE A 94 7.63 -4.55 -6.29
CA ILE A 94 6.39 -5.15 -5.78
C ILE A 94 5.60 -5.79 -6.92
N ALA A 95 5.47 -5.11 -8.06
CA ALA A 95 4.77 -5.64 -9.21
C ALA A 95 5.37 -6.96 -9.69
N ILE A 96 6.71 -7.04 -9.82
CA ILE A 96 7.40 -8.28 -10.21
C ILE A 96 7.19 -9.38 -9.15
N LEU A 97 7.33 -9.07 -7.87
CA LEU A 97 7.12 -10.04 -6.79
C LEU A 97 5.70 -10.61 -6.82
N LEU A 98 4.70 -9.75 -7.04
CA LEU A 98 3.31 -10.14 -7.08
C LEU A 98 2.95 -10.95 -8.33
N THR A 99 3.38 -10.52 -9.53
CA THR A 99 2.95 -11.15 -10.79
C THR A 99 3.83 -12.30 -11.24
N LYS A 100 5.16 -12.15 -11.20
CA LYS A 100 6.12 -13.16 -11.68
C LYS A 100 6.32 -14.28 -10.67
N PHE A 101 6.41 -13.92 -9.39
CA PHE A 101 6.78 -14.87 -8.32
C PHE A 101 5.64 -15.24 -7.38
N ASN A 102 4.45 -14.67 -7.59
CA ASN A 102 3.24 -15.02 -6.85
C ASN A 102 3.39 -15.01 -5.31
N ILE A 103 4.17 -14.07 -4.74
CA ILE A 103 4.53 -14.14 -3.31
C ILE A 103 3.35 -13.98 -2.33
N PHE A 104 2.20 -13.50 -2.82
CA PHE A 104 0.99 -13.34 -2.03
C PHE A 104 -0.05 -14.39 -2.46
N ASP A 105 0.12 -15.59 -1.91
CA ASP A 105 -0.71 -16.76 -2.22
C ASP A 105 -1.68 -17.08 -1.08
N PHE A 106 -2.67 -16.20 -0.93
CA PHE A 106 -3.78 -16.37 0.01
C PHE A 106 -5.08 -16.33 -0.78
N TYR A 107 -5.73 -17.48 -0.92
CA TYR A 107 -7.01 -17.69 -1.58
C TYR A 107 -8.10 -16.79 -1.01
N ILE A 108 -8.15 -16.66 0.32
CA ILE A 108 -9.11 -15.80 1.02
C ILE A 108 -9.00 -14.32 0.61
N TYR A 109 -7.84 -13.90 0.10
CA TYR A 109 -7.57 -12.54 -0.36
C TYR A 109 -7.42 -12.44 -1.89
N SER A 110 -7.98 -13.40 -2.64
CA SER A 110 -7.93 -13.43 -4.11
C SER A 110 -8.45 -12.13 -4.76
N GLU A 111 -9.50 -11.51 -4.21
CA GLU A 111 -10.04 -10.24 -4.72
C GLU A 111 -9.07 -9.06 -4.50
N ILE A 112 -8.35 -9.04 -3.37
CA ILE A 112 -7.30 -8.05 -3.10
C ILE A 112 -6.18 -8.19 -4.13
N LYS A 113 -5.71 -9.42 -4.33
CA LYS A 113 -4.67 -9.74 -5.32
C LYS A 113 -5.09 -9.33 -6.73
N ALA A 114 -6.33 -9.63 -7.12
CA ALA A 114 -6.89 -9.23 -8.41
C ALA A 114 -6.93 -7.70 -8.57
N SER A 115 -7.32 -6.95 -7.53
CA SER A 115 -7.35 -5.49 -7.55
C SER A 115 -5.95 -4.88 -7.75
N LEU A 116 -4.93 -5.44 -7.10
CA LEU A 116 -3.54 -5.01 -7.29
C LEU A 116 -2.99 -5.38 -8.67
N PHE A 117 -3.29 -6.59 -9.16
CA PHE A 117 -2.90 -7.04 -10.50
C PHE A 117 -3.54 -6.19 -11.60
N PHE A 118 -4.79 -5.79 -11.40
CA PHE A 118 -5.50 -4.90 -12.30
C PHE A 118 -4.75 -3.56 -12.47
N TYR A 119 -4.33 -2.94 -11.36
CA TYR A 119 -3.49 -1.73 -11.43
C TYR A 119 -2.15 -1.99 -12.12
N ILE A 120 -1.44 -3.07 -11.79
CA ILE A 120 -0.16 -3.41 -12.42
C ILE A 120 -0.34 -3.50 -13.95
N ASN A 121 -1.34 -4.28 -14.39
CA ASN A 121 -1.65 -4.45 -15.81
C ASN A 121 -2.02 -3.15 -16.51
N LEU A 122 -2.83 -2.30 -15.86
CA LEU A 122 -3.19 -1.00 -16.41
C LEU A 122 -1.97 -0.08 -16.53
N SER A 123 -1.13 -0.02 -15.50
CA SER A 123 0.06 0.85 -15.52
C SER A 123 1.09 0.46 -16.59
N LEU A 124 1.10 -0.81 -17.02
CA LEU A 124 1.93 -1.27 -18.14
C LEU A 124 1.38 -0.84 -19.51
N LYS A 125 0.05 -0.69 -19.62
CA LYS A 125 -0.63 -0.31 -20.88
C LYS A 125 -0.73 1.21 -21.02
N GLU A 126 -1.03 1.88 -19.93
CA GLU A 126 -1.39 3.29 -19.89
C GLU A 126 -0.30 4.12 -19.20
N LYS A 127 0.41 4.94 -19.98
CA LYS A 127 1.57 5.70 -19.51
C LYS A 127 1.24 6.75 -18.45
N PHE A 128 -0.01 7.22 -18.40
CA PHE A 128 -0.42 8.29 -17.49
C PHE A 128 -0.47 7.87 -16.01
N TYR A 129 -0.43 6.57 -15.71
CA TYR A 129 -0.29 6.11 -14.32
C TYR A 129 1.15 6.23 -13.79
N ASP A 130 2.13 6.35 -14.67
CA ASP A 130 3.57 6.41 -14.34
C ASP A 130 4.22 7.73 -14.79
N SER A 131 3.44 8.62 -15.40
CA SER A 131 3.91 9.92 -15.88
C SER A 131 3.59 11.00 -14.86
N ARG A 132 4.62 11.59 -14.26
CA ARG A 132 4.49 12.72 -13.31
C ARG A 132 4.38 14.11 -13.96
N ASN A 133 4.63 14.21 -15.27
CA ASN A 133 4.77 15.50 -15.97
C ASN A 133 3.57 15.84 -16.87
N VAL A 134 2.58 14.95 -16.95
CA VAL A 134 1.38 15.13 -17.79
C VAL A 134 0.21 15.43 -16.87
N PHE A 135 -0.51 16.52 -17.09
CA PHE A 135 -1.60 16.96 -16.22
C PHE A 135 -2.91 16.95 -16.98
N PHE A 136 -4.00 16.61 -16.30
CA PHE A 136 -5.32 16.41 -16.88
C PHE A 136 -6.35 17.32 -16.21
N THR A 137 -7.17 17.96 -17.03
CA THR A 137 -8.37 18.70 -16.65
C THR A 137 -9.48 17.74 -16.21
N ILE A 138 -10.50 18.25 -15.51
CA ILE A 138 -11.62 17.44 -15.03
C ILE A 138 -12.43 16.77 -16.15
N ASN A 139 -12.39 17.30 -17.39
CA ASN A 139 -13.14 16.77 -18.51
C ASN A 139 -12.39 15.67 -19.29
N GLU A 140 -11.12 15.42 -18.96
CA GLU A 140 -10.31 14.40 -19.61
C GLU A 140 -10.53 13.02 -18.97
N PRO A 141 -10.68 11.94 -19.76
CA PRO A 141 -10.86 10.59 -19.23
C PRO A 141 -9.78 10.16 -18.23
N GLU A 142 -8.53 10.55 -18.50
CA GLU A 142 -7.35 10.21 -17.69
C GLU A 142 -7.47 10.72 -16.25
N TYR A 143 -8.08 11.90 -16.05
CA TYR A 143 -8.38 12.42 -14.73
C TYR A 143 -9.29 11.47 -13.94
N HIS A 144 -10.38 11.03 -14.55
CA HIS A 144 -11.33 10.13 -13.91
C HIS A 144 -10.74 8.74 -13.66
N LEU A 145 -9.95 8.24 -14.61
CA LEU A 145 -9.27 6.95 -14.52
C LEU A 145 -8.22 6.95 -13.39
N GLN A 146 -7.41 8.00 -13.27
CA GLN A 146 -6.50 8.16 -12.13
C GLN A 146 -7.25 8.15 -10.79
N ASN A 147 -8.35 8.90 -10.68
CA ASN A 147 -9.15 8.95 -9.46
C ASN A 147 -9.78 7.60 -9.11
N GLN A 148 -10.29 6.87 -10.11
CA GLN A 148 -10.89 5.56 -9.93
C GLN A 148 -9.86 4.54 -9.45
N ILE A 149 -8.67 4.51 -10.06
CA ILE A 149 -7.59 3.61 -9.66
C ILE A 149 -7.09 3.93 -8.25
N PHE A 150 -6.92 5.21 -7.92
CA PHE A 150 -6.56 5.62 -6.57
C PHE A 150 -7.56 5.08 -5.53
N LYS A 151 -8.87 5.29 -5.77
CA LYS A 151 -9.95 4.80 -4.87
C LYS A 151 -9.98 3.27 -4.79
N THR A 152 -9.78 2.59 -5.93
CA THR A 152 -9.73 1.12 -6.00
C THR A 152 -8.59 0.58 -5.15
N LEU A 153 -7.39 1.14 -5.29
CA LEU A 153 -6.24 0.75 -4.48
C LEU A 153 -6.46 1.05 -3.00
N TYR A 154 -7.00 2.22 -2.66
CA TYR A 154 -7.31 2.59 -1.28
C TYR A 154 -8.33 1.62 -0.65
N SER A 155 -9.32 1.16 -1.41
CA SER A 155 -10.33 0.22 -0.92
C SER A 155 -9.75 -1.12 -0.44
N THR A 156 -8.50 -1.45 -0.80
CA THR A 156 -7.77 -2.62 -0.31
C THR A 156 -7.79 -2.70 1.22
N PHE A 157 -7.60 -1.58 1.91
CA PHE A 157 -7.60 -1.55 3.38
C PHE A 157 -8.96 -1.97 3.96
N ASP A 158 -10.04 -1.44 3.41
CA ASP A 158 -11.40 -1.72 3.87
C ASP A 158 -11.80 -3.17 3.52
N LYS A 159 -11.47 -3.63 2.31
CA LYS A 159 -11.73 -5.01 1.86
C LYS A 159 -10.98 -6.05 2.71
N LEU A 160 -9.73 -5.78 3.08
CA LEU A 160 -8.95 -6.65 3.97
C LEU A 160 -9.67 -6.87 5.31
N THR A 161 -10.21 -5.80 5.89
CA THR A 161 -10.99 -5.89 7.14
C THR A 161 -12.30 -6.64 6.94
N TYR A 162 -13.02 -6.36 5.85
CA TYR A 162 -14.29 -7.00 5.55
C TYR A 162 -14.15 -8.51 5.32
N ILE A 163 -13.12 -8.95 4.58
CA ILE A 163 -12.82 -10.37 4.37
C ILE A 163 -12.60 -11.07 5.71
N ASN A 164 -11.81 -10.47 6.60
CA ASN A 164 -11.51 -11.08 7.91
C ASN A 164 -12.73 -11.11 8.82
N HIS A 165 -13.55 -10.06 8.80
CA HIS A 165 -14.85 -10.05 9.45
C HIS A 165 -15.72 -11.22 8.97
N TYR A 166 -15.92 -11.30 7.65
CA TYR A 166 -16.75 -12.32 7.03
C TYR A 166 -16.29 -13.74 7.37
N LEU A 167 -14.98 -14.01 7.26
CA LEU A 167 -14.41 -15.31 7.56
C LEU A 167 -14.60 -15.68 9.03
N VAL A 168 -14.36 -14.74 9.95
CA VAL A 168 -14.52 -15.01 11.39
C VAL A 168 -15.97 -15.20 11.78
N GLN A 169 -16.89 -14.43 11.21
CA GLN A 169 -18.32 -14.54 11.47
C GLN A 169 -18.89 -15.85 10.88
N ARG A 170 -18.61 -16.13 9.60
CA ARG A 170 -19.14 -17.31 8.88
C ARG A 170 -18.75 -18.63 9.52
N TYR A 171 -17.56 -18.71 10.10
CA TYR A 171 -17.03 -19.94 10.70
C TYR A 171 -16.96 -19.88 12.24
N ASP A 172 -17.68 -18.92 12.85
CA ASP A 172 -17.72 -18.67 14.30
C ASP A 172 -16.33 -18.74 14.96
N LEU A 173 -15.32 -18.16 14.33
CA LEU A 173 -13.94 -18.26 14.83
C LEU A 173 -13.76 -17.43 16.11
N LYS A 174 -14.57 -16.38 16.26
CA LYS A 174 -14.63 -15.47 17.41
C LYS A 174 -15.99 -14.76 17.40
N LYS A 175 -16.57 -14.51 18.58
CA LYS A 175 -17.77 -13.66 18.69
C LYS A 175 -17.46 -12.24 18.22
N ILE A 176 -18.25 -11.75 17.28
CA ILE A 176 -18.20 -10.41 16.73
C ILE A 176 -19.54 -9.71 17.06
N ASN A 177 -19.49 -8.42 17.35
CA ASN A 177 -20.70 -7.60 17.46
C ASN A 177 -21.06 -7.04 16.08
N ASP A 178 -22.24 -7.36 15.56
CA ASP A 178 -22.64 -7.08 14.18
C ASP A 178 -22.93 -5.59 13.86
N ASP A 179 -22.97 -4.72 14.88
CA ASP A 179 -23.41 -3.31 14.76
C ASP A 179 -22.32 -2.29 14.37
N VAL A 180 -21.19 -2.72 13.79
CA VAL A 180 -20.03 -1.83 13.64
C VAL A 180 -19.63 -1.59 12.18
N ASN A 181 -19.60 -0.32 11.79
CA ASN A 181 -18.86 0.15 10.61
C ASN A 181 -17.35 -0.08 10.83
N TYR A 182 -16.85 -1.26 10.41
CA TYR A 182 -15.45 -1.63 10.60
C TYR A 182 -14.49 -0.70 9.87
N ARG A 183 -13.43 -0.30 10.57
CA ARG A 183 -12.34 0.53 10.03
C ARG A 183 -11.03 -0.23 10.11
N PHE A 184 -10.27 -0.21 9.02
CA PHE A 184 -8.99 -0.93 8.93
C PHE A 184 -8.06 -0.72 10.12
N ILE A 185 -7.78 0.53 10.48
CA ILE A 185 -6.85 0.86 11.58
C ILE A 185 -7.32 0.32 12.94
N ASN A 186 -8.63 0.29 13.19
CA ASN A 186 -9.18 0.00 14.53
C ASN A 186 -9.54 -1.47 14.72
N ASP A 187 -9.94 -2.12 13.64
CA ASP A 187 -10.66 -3.40 13.71
C ASP A 187 -9.91 -4.54 13.04
N PHE A 188 -9.03 -4.25 12.07
CA PHE A 188 -8.34 -5.30 11.30
C PHE A 188 -7.64 -6.30 12.20
N VAL A 189 -6.81 -5.86 13.15
CA VAL A 189 -6.08 -6.76 14.06
C VAL A 189 -7.04 -7.58 14.93
N LYS A 190 -8.06 -6.92 15.49
CA LYS A 190 -9.02 -7.58 16.41
C LYS A 190 -9.80 -8.69 15.72
N LEU A 191 -10.15 -8.48 14.46
CA LEU A 191 -10.81 -9.46 13.60
C LEU A 191 -9.81 -10.54 13.16
N SER A 192 -8.55 -10.19 12.96
CA SER A 192 -7.51 -11.12 12.47
C SER A 192 -6.92 -12.05 13.55
N ILE A 193 -7.32 -11.93 14.82
CA ILE A 193 -6.78 -12.75 15.93
C ILE A 193 -6.70 -14.25 15.59
N PRO A 194 -7.77 -14.88 15.06
CA PRO A 194 -7.74 -16.31 14.72
C PRO A 194 -6.77 -16.65 13.58
N LEU A 195 -6.38 -15.66 12.77
CA LEU A 195 -5.58 -15.82 11.56
C LEU A 195 -4.07 -15.69 11.81
N PHE A 196 -3.64 -15.06 12.90
CA PHE A 196 -2.21 -14.94 13.23
C PHE A 196 -1.55 -16.28 13.53
N LYS A 197 -0.28 -16.45 13.13
CA LYS A 197 0.50 -17.66 13.40
C LYS A 197 0.64 -17.94 14.90
N ASN A 198 0.88 -16.89 15.69
CA ASN A 198 1.06 -16.95 17.15
C ASN A 198 0.94 -15.53 17.75
N LYS A 199 1.07 -15.43 19.09
CA LYS A 199 0.98 -14.14 19.80
C LYS A 199 2.07 -13.14 19.40
N ALA A 200 3.28 -13.61 19.10
CA ALA A 200 4.37 -12.73 18.67
C ALA A 200 4.06 -12.09 17.30
N ALA A 201 3.46 -12.84 16.38
CA ALA A 201 2.98 -12.34 15.09
C ALA A 201 1.86 -11.29 15.26
N GLU A 202 0.90 -11.55 16.15
CA GLU A 202 -0.14 -10.57 16.49
C GLU A 202 0.48 -9.25 17.00
N LEU A 203 1.45 -9.31 17.92
CA LEU A 203 2.11 -8.13 18.49
C LEU A 203 2.91 -7.33 17.45
N ARG A 204 3.61 -8.00 16.52
CA ARG A 204 4.29 -7.33 15.40
C ARG A 204 3.32 -6.59 14.50
N PHE A 205 2.21 -7.25 14.15
CA PHE A 205 1.18 -6.63 13.32
C PHE A 205 0.51 -5.43 14.02
N ILE A 206 0.27 -5.50 15.34
CA ILE A 206 -0.21 -4.36 16.14
C ILE A 206 0.76 -3.19 16.04
N ASP A 207 2.05 -3.43 16.21
CA ASP A 207 3.07 -2.41 16.11
C ASP A 207 3.12 -1.79 14.70
N TYR A 208 3.05 -2.62 13.66
CA TYR A 208 2.95 -2.18 12.27
C TYR A 208 1.74 -1.26 12.04
N ILE A 209 0.54 -1.66 12.45
CA ILE A 209 -0.69 -0.85 12.26
C ILE A 209 -0.60 0.46 13.03
N ARG A 210 -0.04 0.45 14.25
CA ARG A 210 0.21 1.67 15.04
C ARG A 210 1.16 2.63 14.31
N LYS A 211 2.23 2.11 13.70
CA LYS A 211 3.20 2.90 12.93
C LYS A 211 2.58 3.46 11.65
N LEU A 212 1.85 2.63 10.91
CA LEU A 212 1.13 3.05 9.71
C LEU A 212 0.13 4.17 10.05
N TYR A 213 -0.66 4.00 11.10
CA TYR A 213 -1.65 4.99 11.53
C TYR A 213 -1.02 6.34 11.85
N LYS A 214 0.15 6.35 12.48
CA LYS A 214 0.89 7.58 12.84
C LYS A 214 1.65 8.20 11.65
N SER A 215 1.78 7.49 10.53
CA SER A 215 2.61 7.95 9.42
C SER A 215 1.93 9.09 8.66
N SER A 216 2.73 10.08 8.24
CA SER A 216 2.26 11.15 7.36
C SER A 216 1.78 10.58 6.02
N ALA A 217 2.38 9.49 5.54
CA ALA A 217 2.00 8.86 4.29
C ALA A 217 0.57 8.34 4.30
N PHE A 218 0.17 7.61 5.34
CA PHE A 218 -1.19 7.09 5.45
C PHE A 218 -2.23 8.21 5.64
N HIS A 219 -1.90 9.23 6.43
CA HIS A 219 -2.75 10.41 6.56
C HIS A 219 -2.89 11.19 5.24
N TYR A 220 -1.81 11.29 4.47
CA TYR A 220 -1.79 11.95 3.16
C TYR A 220 -2.74 11.29 2.18
N ILE A 221 -2.62 9.98 1.96
CA ILE A 221 -3.53 9.26 1.05
C ILE A 221 -4.97 9.27 1.54
N ARG A 222 -5.21 9.24 2.86
CA ARG A 222 -6.57 9.31 3.43
C ARG A 222 -7.22 10.66 3.17
N LYS A 223 -6.50 11.77 3.39
CA LYS A 223 -7.05 13.10 3.10
C LYS A 223 -7.24 13.31 1.60
N LEU A 224 -6.34 12.79 0.78
CA LEU A 224 -6.51 12.83 -0.67
C LEU A 224 -7.75 12.07 -1.12
N ARG A 225 -8.01 10.86 -0.60
CA ARG A 225 -9.25 10.12 -0.88
C ARG A 225 -10.48 10.99 -0.61
N ASN A 226 -10.56 11.57 0.57
CA ASN A 226 -11.70 12.42 0.95
C ASN A 226 -11.82 13.64 0.03
N ASN A 227 -10.71 14.25 -0.36
CA ASN A 227 -10.70 15.38 -1.30
C ASN A 227 -11.21 14.96 -2.70
N LEU A 228 -10.82 13.77 -3.18
CA LEU A 228 -11.27 13.19 -4.44
C LEU A 228 -12.74 12.75 -4.45
N GLU A 229 -13.38 12.63 -3.28
CA GLU A 229 -14.77 12.23 -3.13
C GLU A 229 -15.69 13.44 -2.84
N HIS A 230 -15.20 14.44 -2.11
CA HIS A 230 -16.08 15.43 -1.49
C HIS A 230 -15.66 16.89 -1.71
N SER A 231 -14.51 17.17 -2.31
CA SER A 231 -14.08 18.56 -2.53
C SER A 231 -14.42 19.03 -3.94
N PHE A 232 -15.00 20.23 -4.04
CA PHE A 232 -15.16 20.94 -5.31
C PHE A 232 -13.77 21.34 -5.82
N THR A 233 -13.32 20.70 -6.89
CA THR A 233 -12.11 21.08 -7.62
C THR A 233 -12.41 22.23 -8.56
N ASN A 234 -11.50 23.20 -8.66
CA ASN A 234 -11.56 24.23 -9.70
C ASN A 234 -11.53 23.51 -11.08
N PRO A 235 -12.58 23.63 -11.92
CA PRO A 235 -12.63 22.96 -13.22
C PRO A 235 -11.50 23.34 -14.18
N GLU A 236 -10.92 24.52 -14.00
CA GLU A 236 -9.82 25.05 -14.83
C GLU A 236 -8.45 24.50 -14.43
N SER A 237 -8.34 23.85 -13.26
CA SER A 237 -7.08 23.29 -12.79
C SER A 237 -6.77 21.95 -13.45
N GLN A 238 -5.50 21.71 -13.71
CA GLN A 238 -4.99 20.45 -14.22
C GLN A 238 -4.32 19.65 -13.10
N TYR A 239 -4.54 18.34 -13.10
CA TYR A 239 -4.15 17.46 -12.02
C TYR A 239 -3.37 16.25 -12.51
N ASN A 240 -2.49 15.77 -11.65
CA ASN A 240 -1.81 14.51 -11.82
C ASN A 240 -1.60 13.92 -10.43
N ILE A 241 -2.10 12.71 -10.21
CA ILE A 241 -1.97 11.98 -8.95
C ILE A 241 -1.22 10.64 -9.13
N ALA A 242 -0.37 10.53 -10.15
CA ALA A 242 0.41 9.32 -10.44
C ALA A 242 1.28 8.89 -9.24
N MET A 243 2.01 9.82 -8.62
CA MET A 243 2.84 9.50 -7.44
C MET A 243 1.98 9.09 -6.23
N GLU A 244 0.81 9.68 -6.06
CA GLU A 244 -0.16 9.33 -5.03
C GLU A 244 -0.73 7.92 -5.24
N ILE A 245 -0.97 7.54 -6.50
CA ILE A 245 -1.38 6.19 -6.91
C ILE A 245 -0.27 5.17 -6.60
N GLU A 246 0.99 5.49 -6.95
CA GLU A 246 2.14 4.67 -6.57
C GLU A 246 2.24 4.51 -5.05
N LEU A 247 2.07 5.59 -4.29
CA LEU A 247 2.14 5.59 -2.84
C LEU A 247 1.06 4.69 -2.21
N VAL A 248 -0.20 4.81 -2.63
CA VAL A 248 -1.28 3.96 -2.08
C VAL A 248 -1.07 2.49 -2.44
N PHE A 249 -0.59 2.18 -3.64
CA PHE A 249 -0.20 0.83 -4.02
C PHE A 249 0.89 0.26 -3.11
N ILE A 250 1.94 1.05 -2.82
CA ILE A 250 3.05 0.64 -1.95
C ILE A 250 2.56 0.40 -0.52
N LEU A 251 1.71 1.26 0.02
CA LEU A 251 1.17 1.10 1.38
C LEU A 251 0.27 -0.15 1.50
N ALA A 252 -0.55 -0.42 0.47
CA ALA A 252 -1.35 -1.63 0.40
C ALA A 252 -0.46 -2.88 0.34
N ALA A 253 0.55 -2.91 -0.54
CA ALA A 253 1.47 -4.01 -0.66
C ALA A 253 2.34 -4.22 0.60
N ARG A 254 2.74 -3.15 1.29
CA ARG A 254 3.43 -3.24 2.59
C ARG A 254 2.57 -3.94 3.64
N THR A 255 1.25 -3.70 3.62
CA THR A 255 0.30 -4.43 4.46
C THR A 255 0.30 -5.92 4.11
N LEU A 256 0.32 -6.26 2.82
CA LEU A 256 0.39 -7.64 2.37
C LEU A 256 1.68 -8.34 2.81
N PHE A 257 2.82 -7.65 2.81
CA PHE A 257 4.08 -8.21 3.33
C PHE A 257 3.98 -8.59 4.81
N GLU A 258 3.29 -7.78 5.61
CA GLU A 258 3.04 -8.12 7.02
C GLU A 258 2.12 -9.34 7.13
N ILE A 259 1.07 -9.43 6.28
CA ILE A 259 0.17 -10.59 6.22
C ILE A 259 0.95 -11.87 5.88
N ILE A 260 1.79 -11.85 4.85
CA ILE A 260 2.64 -13.01 4.46
C ILE A 260 3.49 -13.49 5.64
N SER A 261 4.10 -12.55 6.36
CA SER A 261 4.96 -12.86 7.51
C SER A 261 4.18 -13.43 8.69
N ASP A 262 2.99 -12.89 9.00
CA ASP A 262 2.38 -13.05 10.31
C ASP A 262 1.10 -13.91 10.32
N PHE A 263 0.48 -14.17 9.16
CA PHE A 263 -0.74 -14.95 9.06
C PHE A 263 -0.49 -16.43 8.79
N LYS A 264 -1.34 -17.29 9.33
CA LYS A 264 -1.42 -18.70 8.97
C LYS A 264 -1.63 -18.84 7.45
N THR A 265 -1.01 -19.83 6.83
CA THR A 265 -1.27 -20.18 5.43
C THR A 265 -2.71 -20.66 5.26
N ASP A 266 -3.22 -20.67 4.02
CA ASP A 266 -4.58 -21.12 3.73
C ASP A 266 -4.86 -22.52 4.28
N ASP A 267 -3.95 -23.49 4.10
CA ASP A 267 -4.13 -24.86 4.65
C ASP A 267 -4.38 -24.87 6.16
N LYS A 268 -3.68 -23.98 6.88
CA LYS A 268 -3.82 -23.84 8.33
C LYS A 268 -5.13 -23.13 8.69
N ILE A 269 -5.59 -22.19 7.87
CA ILE A 269 -6.88 -21.53 8.03
C ILE A 269 -8.02 -22.52 7.74
N TYR A 270 -7.95 -23.30 6.66
CA TYR A 270 -8.91 -24.36 6.36
C TYR A 270 -8.98 -25.42 7.45
N SER A 271 -7.83 -25.83 7.97
CA SER A 271 -7.77 -26.76 9.11
C SER A 271 -8.42 -26.19 10.38
N LEU A 272 -8.29 -24.87 10.63
CA LEU A 272 -8.95 -24.19 11.75
C LEU A 272 -10.47 -24.20 11.59
N ILE A 273 -10.95 -23.93 10.38
CA ILE A 273 -12.38 -23.92 10.02
C ILE A 273 -12.97 -25.32 10.18
N ASN A 274 -12.36 -26.35 9.59
CA ASN A 274 -12.88 -27.72 9.60
C ASN A 274 -12.94 -28.34 11.01
N LYS A 275 -12.00 -27.99 11.90
CA LYS A 275 -12.00 -28.43 13.31
C LYS A 275 -13.15 -27.86 14.13
N LYS A 276 -13.73 -26.73 13.73
CA LYS A 276 -14.89 -26.14 14.40
C LYS A 276 -16.22 -26.68 13.87
N VAL A 277 -16.31 -27.03 12.59
CA VAL A 277 -17.53 -27.60 11.98
C VAL A 277 -17.80 -29.04 12.49
N THR A 278 -16.79 -29.72 13.02
CA THR A 278 -16.88 -31.09 13.56
C THR A 278 -17.11 -31.17 15.08
N LYS A 279 -17.31 -30.03 15.74
CA LYS A 279 -17.72 -29.96 17.15
C LYS A 279 -19.13 -29.42 17.27
#